data_AF-A0A7D7S932-F1
#
_entry.id   AF-A0A7D7S932-F1
#
_cell.length_a   1.000
_cell.length_b   1.000
_cell.length_c   1.000
_cell.angle_alpha   90.00
_cell.angle_beta   90.00
_cell.angle_gamma   90.00
#
_symmetry.space_group_name_H-M   'P 1'
#
loop_
_entity.id
_entity.type
_entity.pdbx_description
1 polymer ?
#
loop_
_entity_poly.entity_id
_entity_poly.type
_entity_poly.pdbx_seq_one_letter_code
_entity_poly.pdbx_strand_id
1 'polypeptide(L)'
;MSNQEQKDVIALKLEMEDETTGAVASHHVLSSYTVYLQQNSVHAMFATYVSKRAYEAGKQPVSHGASIHIAALPPSDEPVAKWIYRHAAAPAGEDNHNPSPLAGAELVYAD
;
A
#
# COMPACT_ATOMS: atom_id res chain seq x y z
N MET A 1 24.84 -4.54 -9.02
CA MET A 1 23.40 -4.24 -8.89
C MET A 1 22.95 -4.84 -7.58
N SER A 2 22.34 -4.03 -6.70
CA SER A 2 21.97 -4.45 -5.34
C SER A 2 20.87 -5.51 -5.38
N ASN A 3 20.99 -6.53 -4.54
CA ASN A 3 20.07 -7.68 -4.43
C ASN A 3 18.65 -7.29 -3.94
N GLN A 4 18.41 -5.99 -3.65
CA GLN A 4 17.13 -5.48 -3.17
C GLN A 4 16.13 -5.16 -4.29
N GLU A 5 16.56 -4.88 -5.53
CA GLU A 5 15.64 -4.54 -6.63
C GLU A 5 14.83 -5.75 -7.15
N GLN A 6 15.28 -6.98 -6.87
CA GLN A 6 14.62 -8.22 -7.28
C GLN A 6 13.63 -8.78 -6.25
N LYS A 7 13.64 -8.29 -5.00
CA LYS A 7 12.73 -8.81 -3.98
C LYS A 7 11.32 -8.23 -4.17
N ASP A 8 10.33 -9.09 -4.07
CA ASP A 8 8.93 -8.69 -4.14
C ASP A 8 8.57 -7.87 -2.90
N VAL A 9 7.92 -6.71 -3.13
CA VAL A 9 7.32 -5.93 -2.05
C VAL A 9 6.00 -6.61 -1.68
N ILE A 10 5.85 -6.97 -0.42
CA ILE A 10 4.72 -7.76 0.08
C ILE A 10 3.82 -6.98 1.03
N ALA A 11 4.29 -5.86 1.58
CA ALA A 11 3.51 -5.00 2.46
C ALA A 11 4.14 -3.61 2.60
N LEU A 12 3.41 -2.73 3.29
CA LEU A 12 3.90 -1.44 3.79
C LEU A 12 3.87 -1.44 5.31
N LYS A 13 4.79 -0.70 5.91
CA LYS A 13 4.85 -0.47 7.35
C LYS A 13 4.80 1.01 7.66
N LEU A 14 3.73 1.42 8.34
CA LEU A 14 3.48 2.77 8.81
C LEU A 14 2.55 2.68 10.02
N GLU A 15 2.84 3.39 11.10
CA GLU A 15 1.89 3.44 12.21
C GLU A 15 0.74 4.39 11.87
N MET A 16 -0.48 3.86 11.94
CA MET A 16 -1.72 4.60 11.72
C MET A 16 -2.72 4.22 12.80
N GLU A 17 -3.33 5.21 13.44
CA GLU A 17 -4.44 4.98 14.34
C GLU A 17 -5.74 4.83 13.53
N ASP A 18 -6.50 3.78 13.82
CA ASP A 18 -7.85 3.65 13.32
C ASP A 18 -8.80 4.54 14.14
N GLU A 19 -9.30 5.61 13.53
CA GLU A 19 -10.14 6.61 14.22
C GLU A 19 -11.43 6.04 14.82
N THR A 20 -11.92 4.89 14.31
CA THR A 20 -13.15 4.27 14.80
C THR A 20 -12.92 3.49 16.11
N THR A 21 -11.75 2.87 16.25
CA THR A 21 -11.45 1.93 17.34
C THR A 21 -10.34 2.41 18.28
N GLY A 22 -9.57 3.43 17.89
CA GLY A 22 -8.35 3.87 18.58
C GLY A 22 -7.19 2.88 18.49
N ALA A 23 -7.33 1.83 17.67
CA ALA A 23 -6.31 0.80 17.54
C ALA A 23 -5.19 1.28 16.62
N VAL A 24 -3.93 1.13 17.06
CA VAL A 24 -2.77 1.40 16.21
C VAL A 24 -2.48 0.19 15.34
N ALA A 25 -2.49 0.41 14.03
CA ALA A 25 -2.07 -0.56 13.02
C ALA A 25 -0.75 -0.17 12.38
N SER A 26 0.00 -1.17 11.93
CA SER A 26 1.38 -0.98 11.46
C SER A 26 1.74 -1.75 10.19
N HIS A 27 0.84 -2.58 9.68
CA HIS A 27 1.12 -3.49 8.59
C HIS A 27 -0.01 -3.46 7.56
N HIS A 28 0.29 -3.04 6.34
CA HIS A 28 -0.71 -2.81 5.29
C HIS A 28 -0.38 -3.64 4.07
N VAL A 29 -1.34 -4.45 3.63
CA VAL A 29 -1.17 -5.40 2.53
C VAL A 29 -2.17 -5.07 1.44
N LEU A 30 -1.71 -4.97 0.20
CA LEU A 30 -2.58 -4.77 -0.96
C LEU A 30 -3.60 -5.91 -1.05
N SER A 31 -4.88 -5.59 -0.87
CA SER A 31 -5.96 -6.57 -0.85
C SER A 31 -6.68 -6.67 -2.21
N SER A 32 -6.82 -5.55 -2.90
CA SER A 32 -7.40 -5.49 -4.24
C SER A 32 -6.93 -4.26 -5.00
N TYR A 33 -7.04 -4.30 -6.32
CA TYR A 33 -6.89 -3.14 -7.17
C TYR A 33 -7.72 -3.29 -8.45
N THR A 34 -8.11 -2.16 -9.02
CA THR A 34 -8.80 -2.05 -10.31
C THR A 34 -8.02 -1.09 -11.20
N VAL A 35 -7.72 -1.52 -12.42
CA VAL A 35 -7.11 -0.69 -13.45
C VAL A 35 -8.18 -0.14 -14.37
N TYR A 36 -8.29 1.19 -14.42
CA TYR A 36 -9.24 1.93 -15.23
C TYR A 36 -8.55 2.46 -16.49
N LEU A 37 -8.56 1.67 -17.57
CA LEU A 37 -7.85 2.00 -18.80
C LEU A 37 -8.35 3.29 -19.46
N GLN A 38 -9.66 3.53 -19.48
CA GLN A 38 -10.25 4.74 -20.07
C GLN A 38 -9.91 6.01 -19.28
N GLN A 39 -9.79 5.89 -17.96
CA GLN A 39 -9.47 7.00 -17.05
C GLN A 39 -7.97 7.14 -16.80
N ASN A 40 -7.14 6.26 -17.40
CA ASN A 40 -5.70 6.20 -17.19
C ASN A 40 -5.32 6.18 -15.70
N SER A 41 -6.02 5.36 -14.90
CA SER A 41 -5.87 5.37 -13.44
C SER A 41 -5.98 3.99 -12.80
N VAL A 42 -5.54 3.90 -11.56
CA VAL A 42 -5.64 2.71 -10.70
C VAL A 42 -6.27 3.09 -9.38
N HIS A 43 -7.22 2.29 -8.92
CA HIS A 43 -7.73 2.33 -7.54
C HIS A 43 -7.25 1.09 -6.81
N ALA A 44 -6.64 1.26 -5.64
CA ALA A 44 -6.11 0.16 -4.84
C ALA A 44 -6.62 0.23 -3.40
N MET A 45 -6.84 -0.93 -2.80
CA MET A 45 -7.24 -1.08 -1.40
C MET A 45 -6.20 -1.89 -0.62
N PHE A 46 -5.95 -1.49 0.61
CA PHE A 46 -5.00 -2.13 1.51
C PHE A 46 -5.73 -2.64 2.74
N ALA A 47 -5.60 -3.92 3.02
CA ALA A 47 -5.98 -4.48 4.31
C ALA A 47 -4.95 -4.05 5.37
N THR A 48 -5.44 -3.41 6.43
CA THR A 48 -4.60 -2.85 7.51
C THR A 48 -4.68 -3.73 8.74
N TYR A 49 -3.53 -4.20 9.23
CA TYR A 49 -3.38 -5.11 10.37
C TYR A 49 -2.62 -4.44 11.50
N VAL A 50 -2.98 -4.80 12.75
CA VAL A 50 -2.26 -4.34 13.95
C VAL A 50 -0.76 -4.62 13.88
N SER A 51 -0.35 -5.71 13.22
CA SER A 51 1.06 -6.09 13.03
C SER A 51 1.23 -7.14 11.93
N LYS A 52 2.49 -7.31 11.45
CA LYS A 52 2.90 -8.44 10.59
C LYS A 52 2.51 -9.79 11.19
N ARG A 53 2.73 -9.98 12.49
CA ARG A 53 2.35 -11.21 13.22
C ARG A 53 0.86 -11.50 13.13
N ALA A 54 0.00 -10.48 13.22
CA ALA A 54 -1.45 -10.68 13.13
C ALA A 54 -1.87 -11.12 11.72
N TYR A 55 -1.27 -10.53 10.69
CA TYR A 55 -1.46 -10.95 9.30
C TYR A 55 -1.03 -12.41 9.08
N GLU A 56 0.18 -12.76 9.48
CA GLU A 56 0.72 -14.13 9.36
C GLU A 56 -0.09 -15.17 10.15
N ALA A 57 -0.71 -14.76 11.25
CA ALA A 57 -1.61 -15.60 12.04
C ALA A 57 -3.04 -15.69 11.47
N GLY A 58 -3.30 -15.16 10.28
CA GLY A 58 -4.60 -15.21 9.62
C GLY A 58 -5.71 -14.43 10.34
N LYS A 59 -5.35 -13.38 11.09
CA LYS A 59 -6.34 -12.52 11.76
C LYS A 59 -7.04 -11.62 10.75
N GLN A 60 -8.13 -11.00 11.18
CA GLN A 60 -8.85 -10.01 10.37
C GLN A 60 -8.14 -8.65 10.45
N PRO A 61 -8.20 -7.83 9.38
CA PRO A 61 -7.74 -6.45 9.41
C PRO A 61 -8.62 -5.59 10.34
N VAL A 62 -8.06 -4.47 10.82
CA VAL A 62 -8.63 -3.65 11.91
C VAL A 62 -9.79 -2.76 11.44
N SER A 63 -9.82 -2.37 10.16
CA SER A 63 -10.91 -1.56 9.59
C SER A 63 -11.01 -1.65 8.07
N HIS A 64 -11.78 -0.75 7.44
CA HIS A 64 -12.04 -0.66 5.99
C HIS A 64 -10.79 -0.48 5.13
N GLY A 65 -9.61 -0.39 5.74
CA GLY A 65 -8.34 -0.35 5.04
C GLY A 65 -8.01 1.04 4.50
N ALA A 66 -6.79 1.18 4.02
CA ALA A 66 -6.39 2.38 3.29
C ALA A 66 -6.75 2.20 1.80
N SER A 67 -7.31 3.22 1.17
CA SER A 67 -7.49 3.25 -0.28
C SER A 67 -6.66 4.36 -0.90
N ILE A 68 -6.20 4.12 -2.13
CA ILE A 68 -5.49 5.12 -2.92
C ILE A 68 -6.01 5.18 -4.34
N HIS A 69 -5.92 6.35 -4.93
CA HIS A 69 -6.16 6.59 -6.35
C HIS A 69 -4.87 7.09 -7.00
N ILE A 70 -4.40 6.38 -8.02
CA ILE A 70 -3.20 6.73 -8.78
C ILE A 70 -3.65 7.17 -10.17
N ALA A 71 -3.41 8.42 -10.53
CA ALA A 71 -3.78 9.00 -11.83
C ALA A 71 -2.76 8.65 -12.93
N ALA A 72 -2.37 7.37 -13.01
CA ALA A 72 -1.50 6.82 -14.03
C ALA A 72 -1.80 5.32 -14.22
N LEU A 73 -1.36 4.77 -15.34
CA LEU A 73 -1.33 3.33 -15.55
C LEU A 73 0.02 2.73 -15.13
N PRO A 74 0.05 1.47 -14.66
CA PRO A 74 1.29 0.78 -14.38
C PRO A 74 2.10 0.57 -15.68
N PRO A 75 3.45 0.62 -15.60
CA PRO A 75 4.33 0.21 -16.70
C PRO A 75 4.04 -1.23 -17.13
N SER A 76 4.23 -1.54 -18.41
CA SER A 76 3.99 -2.89 -18.93
C SER A 76 5.05 -3.91 -18.53
N ASP A 77 6.19 -3.45 -18.03
CA ASP A 77 7.37 -4.25 -17.66
C ASP A 77 7.52 -4.44 -16.14
N GLU A 78 6.57 -3.99 -15.33
CA GLU A 78 6.57 -4.15 -13.88
C GLU A 78 5.29 -4.85 -13.37
N PRO A 79 5.39 -5.74 -12.35
CA PRO A 79 4.22 -6.21 -11.64
C PRO A 79 3.40 -5.05 -11.04
N VAL A 80 2.11 -4.98 -11.38
CA VAL A 80 1.21 -3.91 -10.95
C VAL A 80 1.21 -3.72 -9.42
N ALA A 81 1.26 -4.81 -8.65
CA ALA A 81 1.31 -4.75 -7.19
C ALA A 81 2.55 -4.00 -6.67
N LYS A 82 3.74 -4.28 -7.23
CA LYS A 82 5.00 -3.60 -6.87
C LYS A 82 4.92 -2.11 -7.20
N TRP A 83 4.37 -1.78 -8.37
CA TRP A 83 4.14 -0.41 -8.79
C TRP A 83 3.19 0.34 -7.84
N ILE A 84 2.09 -0.28 -7.43
CA ILE A 84 1.12 0.26 -6.47
C ILE A 84 1.79 0.53 -5.11
N TYR A 85 2.55 -0.43 -4.57
CA TYR A 85 3.24 -0.26 -3.30
C TYR A 85 4.17 0.96 -3.28
N ARG A 86 4.92 1.19 -4.35
CA ARG A 86 5.81 2.35 -4.48
C ARG A 86 5.04 3.67 -4.51
N HIS A 87 3.92 3.71 -5.23
CA HIS A 87 3.05 4.90 -5.28
C HIS A 87 2.36 5.16 -3.94
N ALA A 88 1.92 4.12 -3.26
CA ALA A 88 1.30 4.22 -1.94
C ALA A 88 2.26 4.79 -0.89
N ALA A 89 3.51 4.36 -0.91
CA ALA A 89 4.56 4.79 0.02
C ALA A 89 5.22 6.12 -0.35
N ALA A 90 5.04 6.60 -1.59
CA ALA A 90 5.67 7.83 -2.05
C ALA A 90 5.27 9.02 -1.15
N PRO A 91 6.23 9.90 -0.81
CA PRO A 91 5.91 11.08 -0.03
C PRO A 91 4.88 11.94 -0.76
N ALA A 92 4.02 12.62 0.01
CA ALA A 92 3.12 13.61 -0.55
C ALA A 92 3.95 14.73 -1.22
N GLY A 93 3.80 14.90 -2.53
CA GLY A 93 4.35 16.08 -3.22
C GLY A 93 3.60 17.35 -2.79
N GLU A 94 4.25 18.50 -2.90
CA GLU A 94 3.69 19.80 -2.46
C GLU A 94 2.36 20.14 -3.16
N ASP A 95 2.14 19.65 -4.38
CA ASP A 95 0.92 19.87 -5.18
C ASP A 95 -0.08 18.70 -5.14
N ASN A 96 0.15 17.70 -4.28
CA ASN A 96 -0.71 16.53 -4.22
C ASN A 96 -1.99 16.81 -3.43
N HIS A 97 -3.07 17.09 -4.16
CA HIS A 97 -4.39 17.41 -3.60
C HIS A 97 -5.06 16.22 -2.89
N ASN A 98 -4.53 15.00 -3.02
CA ASN A 98 -5.00 13.83 -2.28
C ASN A 98 -3.84 12.86 -1.98
N PRO A 99 -3.02 13.14 -0.96
CA PRO A 99 -1.89 12.29 -0.60
C PRO A 99 -2.36 10.91 -0.16
N SER A 100 -1.55 9.90 -0.47
CA SER A 100 -1.78 8.55 0.05
C SER A 100 -1.80 8.58 1.58
N PRO A 101 -2.77 7.95 2.26
CA PRO A 101 -2.73 7.77 3.71
C PRO A 101 -1.54 6.90 4.16
N LEU A 102 -0.85 6.26 3.21
CA LEU A 102 0.34 5.43 3.41
C LEU A 102 1.63 6.15 2.99
N ALA A 103 1.57 7.45 2.69
CA ALA A 103 2.75 8.22 2.29
C ALA A 103 3.84 8.16 3.36
N GLY A 104 5.07 7.89 2.95
CA GLY A 104 6.21 7.73 3.85
C GLY A 104 6.33 6.35 4.52
N ALA A 105 5.47 5.39 4.17
CA ALA A 105 5.58 4.03 4.67
C ALA A 105 6.88 3.34 4.21
N GLU A 106 7.42 2.47 5.07
CA GLU A 106 8.55 1.60 4.73
C GLU A 106 8.06 0.43 3.85
N LEU A 107 8.76 0.16 2.74
CA LEU A 107 8.50 -1.01 1.89
C LEU A 107 9.00 -2.29 2.58
N VAL A 108 8.12 -3.26 2.77
CA VAL A 108 8.46 -4.57 3.33
C VAL A 108 8.64 -5.57 2.19
N TYR A 109 9.81 -6.22 2.14
CA TYR A 109 10.18 -7.16 1.11
C TYR A 109 10.02 -8.61 1.57
N ALA A 110 9.79 -9.53 0.64
CA ALA A 110 9.88 -10.96 0.88
C ALA A 110 11.33 -11.36 1.27
N ASP A 111 11.42 -12.34 2.17
CA ASP A 111 12.70 -12.91 2.63
C ASP A 111 13.44 -13.66 1.51
#